data_AF-A0A9N9KHB7-F1
#
_entry.id   AF-A0A9N9KHB7-F1
#
_cell.length_a   1.000
_cell.length_b   1.000
_cell.length_c   1.000
_cell.angle_alpha   90.00
_cell.angle_beta   90.00
_cell.angle_gamma   90.00
#
_symmetry.space_group_name_H-M   'P 1'
#
loop_
_entity.id
_entity.type
_entity.pdbx_description
1 polymer ?
#
loop_
_entity_poly.entity_id
_entity_poly.type
_entity_poly.pdbx_seq_one_letter_code
_entity_poly.pdbx_strand_id
1 'polypeptide(L)'
;RGARKYKVNNSKPPVLILDNISKLGQENVNMLKDLQDIAKLYADQSSCIIVFVSSEGTAPRMMMQRSSWSRAEKKPIVIEDLTSKEAFTYLHSKLGIEKKVTNQLIQLLGGRIRDLKEYGNMINRGETFE
;
A
#
# COMPACT_ATOMS: atom_id res chain seq x y z
N ARG A 1 -2.04 -8.31 -26.13
CA ARG A 1 -1.22 -9.40 -26.74
C ARG A 1 -0.07 -9.86 -25.82
N GLY A 2 0.74 -8.94 -25.28
CA GLY A 2 1.85 -9.28 -24.38
C GLY A 2 1.44 -10.06 -23.12
N ALA A 3 0.42 -9.60 -22.40
CA ALA A 3 -0.01 -10.24 -21.15
C ALA A 3 -0.46 -11.71 -21.30
N ARG A 4 -1.19 -12.01 -22.39
CA ARG A 4 -1.58 -13.39 -22.72
C ARG A 4 -0.38 -14.28 -23.02
N LYS A 5 0.58 -13.78 -23.81
CA LYS A 5 1.84 -14.51 -24.11
C LYS A 5 2.65 -14.76 -22.84
N TYR A 6 2.75 -13.75 -21.96
CA TYR A 6 3.41 -13.91 -20.65
C TYR A 6 2.73 -15.01 -19.83
N LYS A 7 1.39 -15.02 -19.74
CA LYS A 7 0.66 -16.04 -18.98
C LYS A 7 0.92 -17.45 -19.49
N VAL A 8 0.89 -17.66 -20.81
CA VAL A 8 1.20 -18.96 -21.42
C VAL A 8 2.59 -19.44 -21.05
N ASN A 9 3.57 -18.54 -21.06
CA ASN A 9 4.96 -18.90 -20.78
C ASN A 9 5.28 -19.12 -19.29
N ASN A 10 4.53 -18.50 -18.38
CA ASN A 10 4.85 -18.48 -16.94
C ASN A 10 3.79 -19.18 -16.07
N SER A 11 2.73 -19.73 -16.68
CA SER A 11 1.57 -20.32 -16.00
C SER A 11 0.82 -19.38 -15.04
N LYS A 12 1.19 -18.09 -15.00
CA LYS A 12 0.61 -17.05 -14.13
C LYS A 12 0.44 -15.76 -14.93
N PRO A 13 -0.66 -15.00 -14.74
CA PRO A 13 -0.81 -13.71 -15.39
C PRO A 13 0.25 -12.72 -14.87
N PRO A 14 0.68 -11.75 -15.69
CA PRO A 14 1.49 -10.64 -15.21
C PRO A 14 0.70 -9.78 -14.22
N VAL A 15 1.43 -9.03 -13.39
CA VAL A 15 0.87 -8.07 -12.45
C VAL A 15 1.30 -6.66 -12.88
N LEU A 16 0.33 -5.75 -13.00
CA LEU A 16 0.57 -4.32 -13.18
C LEU A 16 0.20 -3.59 -11.91
N ILE A 17 1.15 -2.84 -11.34
CA ILE A 17 0.93 -2.03 -10.14
C ILE A 17 0.87 -0.57 -10.55
N LEU A 18 -0.23 0.08 -10.21
CA LEU A 18 -0.45 1.50 -10.39
C LEU A 18 -0.39 2.15 -9.01
N ASP A 19 0.77 2.74 -8.72
CA ASP A 19 1.03 3.39 -7.43
C ASP A 19 0.56 4.85 -7.42
N ASN A 20 0.23 5.34 -6.23
CA ASN A 20 -0.21 6.71 -5.96
C ASN A 20 -1.38 7.17 -6.86
N ILE A 21 -2.42 6.34 -6.98
CA ILE A 21 -3.61 6.68 -7.79
C ILE A 21 -4.43 7.81 -7.18
N SER A 22 -4.14 8.20 -5.94
CA SER A 22 -4.67 9.38 -5.25
C SER A 22 -4.45 10.64 -6.08
N LYS A 23 -3.20 10.87 -6.50
CA LYS A 23 -2.83 12.01 -7.35
C LYS A 23 -3.58 12.00 -8.67
N LEU A 24 -3.66 10.83 -9.31
CA LEU A 24 -4.39 10.67 -10.57
C LEU A 24 -5.88 10.96 -10.41
N GLY A 25 -6.50 10.50 -9.32
CA GLY A 25 -7.90 10.77 -9.02
C GLY A 25 -8.21 12.24 -8.79
N GLN A 26 -7.23 13.05 -8.34
CA GLN A 26 -7.39 14.48 -8.15
C GLN A 26 -7.20 15.26 -9.46
N GLU A 27 -6.16 14.92 -10.22
CA GLU A 27 -5.76 15.68 -11.42
C GLU A 27 -6.52 15.24 -12.69
N ASN A 28 -6.84 13.95 -12.81
CA ASN A 28 -7.48 13.40 -14.00
C ASN A 28 -8.38 12.19 -13.69
N VAL A 29 -9.56 12.49 -13.17
CA VAL A 29 -10.61 11.50 -12.85
C VAL A 29 -10.98 10.62 -14.03
N ASN A 30 -11.00 11.16 -15.26
CA ASN A 30 -11.40 10.40 -16.44
C ASN A 30 -10.38 9.30 -16.76
N MET A 31 -9.09 9.62 -16.68
CA MET A 31 -8.03 8.61 -16.82
C MET A 31 -8.14 7.51 -15.76
N LEU A 32 -8.45 7.85 -14.50
CA LEU A 32 -8.67 6.83 -13.46
C LEU A 32 -9.84 5.89 -13.80
N LYS A 33 -10.94 6.44 -14.34
CA LYS A 33 -12.11 5.65 -14.78
C LYS A 33 -11.75 4.74 -15.95
N ASP A 34 -11.05 5.25 -16.94
CA ASP A 34 -10.62 4.48 -18.12
C ASP A 34 -9.69 3.33 -17.70
N LEU A 35 -8.74 3.59 -16.79
CA LEU A 35 -7.87 2.55 -16.23
C LEU A 35 -8.64 1.47 -15.48
N GLN A 36 -9.69 1.83 -14.74
CA GLN A 36 -10.55 0.86 -14.08
C GLN A 36 -11.33 -0.01 -15.10
N ASP A 37 -11.81 0.58 -16.19
CA ASP A 37 -12.53 -0.15 -17.24
C ASP A 37 -11.60 -1.09 -18.00
N ILE A 38 -10.37 -0.65 -18.24
CA ILE A 38 -9.29 -1.50 -18.76
C ILE A 38 -9.01 -2.64 -17.78
N ALA A 39 -8.92 -2.38 -16.48
CA ALA A 39 -8.69 -3.42 -15.48
C ALA A 39 -9.79 -4.48 -15.47
N LYS A 40 -11.06 -4.05 -15.55
CA LYS A 40 -12.20 -4.96 -15.71
C LYS A 40 -12.04 -5.86 -16.94
N LEU A 41 -11.68 -5.30 -18.10
CA LEU A 41 -11.47 -6.07 -19.33
C LEU A 41 -10.38 -7.14 -19.16
N TYR A 42 -9.27 -6.79 -18.50
CA TYR A 42 -8.18 -7.74 -18.25
C TYR A 42 -8.55 -8.83 -17.24
N ALA A 43 -9.36 -8.48 -16.23
CA ALA A 43 -9.90 -9.41 -15.25
C ALA A 43 -10.90 -10.39 -15.90
N ASP A 44 -11.83 -9.91 -16.72
CA ASP A 44 -12.78 -10.76 -17.48
C ASP A 44 -12.03 -11.77 -18.36
N GLN A 45 -10.89 -11.37 -18.93
CA GLN A 45 -10.03 -12.24 -19.74
C GLN A 45 -9.06 -13.09 -18.92
N SER A 46 -9.03 -12.93 -17.59
CA SER A 46 -8.07 -13.58 -16.68
C SER A 46 -6.61 -13.47 -17.17
N SER A 47 -6.26 -12.32 -17.76
CA SER A 47 -5.03 -12.18 -18.56
C SER A 47 -3.99 -11.24 -17.96
N CYS A 48 -4.37 -10.42 -16.97
CA CYS A 48 -3.49 -9.56 -16.18
C CYS A 48 -4.15 -9.31 -14.83
N ILE A 49 -3.36 -9.20 -13.76
CA ILE A 49 -3.81 -8.69 -12.46
C ILE A 49 -3.39 -7.22 -12.38
N ILE A 50 -4.33 -6.32 -12.09
CA ILE A 50 -4.03 -4.89 -11.91
C ILE A 50 -4.28 -4.52 -10.46
N VAL A 51 -3.26 -3.94 -9.81
CA VAL A 51 -3.30 -3.49 -8.42
C VAL A 51 -3.25 -1.96 -8.41
N PHE A 52 -4.25 -1.33 -7.82
CA PHE A 52 -4.29 0.11 -7.61
C PHE A 52 -3.90 0.41 -6.15
N VAL A 53 -2.91 1.28 -5.95
CA VAL A 53 -2.44 1.67 -4.61
C VAL A 53 -2.76 3.14 -4.38
N SER A 54 -3.45 3.42 -3.27
CA SER A 54 -3.87 4.77 -2.87
C SER A 54 -3.47 5.02 -1.42
N SER A 55 -2.94 6.20 -1.13
CA SER A 55 -2.66 6.64 0.24
C SER A 55 -3.87 7.33 0.90
N GLU A 56 -4.92 7.59 0.12
CA GLU A 56 -6.16 8.23 0.60
C GLU A 56 -7.41 7.46 0.18
N GLY A 57 -8.54 7.80 0.80
CA GLY A 57 -9.82 7.14 0.56
C GLY A 57 -10.60 7.62 -0.66
N THR A 58 -10.28 8.79 -1.23
CA THR A 58 -11.09 9.43 -2.29
C THR A 58 -11.13 8.60 -3.57
N ALA A 59 -9.97 8.30 -4.14
CA ALA A 59 -9.87 7.52 -5.37
C ALA A 59 -10.54 6.13 -5.28
N PRO A 60 -10.27 5.28 -4.24
CA PRO A 60 -10.96 4.00 -4.12
C PRO A 60 -12.47 4.16 -3.89
N ARG A 61 -12.94 5.18 -3.15
CA ARG A 61 -14.38 5.45 -2.98
C ARG A 61 -15.07 5.77 -4.31
N MET A 62 -14.43 6.56 -5.17
CA MET A 62 -14.95 6.86 -6.49
C MET A 62 -14.99 5.62 -7.38
N MET A 63 -13.93 4.80 -7.34
CA MET A 63 -13.88 3.54 -8.09
C MET A 63 -14.98 2.56 -7.65
N MET A 64 -15.27 2.48 -6.34
CA MET A 64 -16.32 1.62 -5.77
C MET A 64 -17.73 1.92 -6.29
N GLN A 65 -18.00 3.16 -6.71
CA GLN A 65 -19.31 3.56 -7.23
C GLN A 65 -19.54 3.12 -8.68
N ARG A 66 -18.52 2.59 -9.36
CA ARG A 66 -18.60 2.20 -10.77
C ARG A 66 -18.89 0.72 -10.94
N SER A 67 -19.61 0.38 -12.00
CA SER A 67 -19.94 -1.02 -12.33
C SER A 67 -18.69 -1.90 -12.53
N SER A 68 -17.58 -1.31 -12.99
CA SER A 68 -16.27 -1.98 -13.14
C SER A 68 -15.68 -2.47 -11.82
N TRP A 69 -16.10 -1.92 -10.67
CA TRP A 69 -15.72 -2.42 -9.34
C TRP A 69 -16.19 -3.85 -9.07
N SER A 70 -17.22 -4.34 -9.77
CA SER A 70 -17.68 -5.73 -9.65
C SER A 70 -16.61 -6.79 -9.96
N ARG A 71 -15.51 -6.40 -10.63
CA ARG A 71 -14.34 -7.26 -10.90
C ARG A 71 -13.14 -7.00 -9.98
N ALA A 72 -13.23 -6.00 -9.10
CA ALA A 72 -12.24 -5.78 -8.07
C ALA A 72 -12.50 -6.71 -6.87
N GLU A 73 -11.51 -6.79 -5.97
CA GLU A 73 -11.73 -7.39 -4.65
C GLU A 73 -12.80 -6.59 -3.90
N LYS A 74 -13.78 -7.29 -3.29
CA LYS A 74 -14.96 -6.63 -2.71
C LYS A 74 -14.59 -5.67 -1.59
N LYS A 75 -13.56 -6.03 -0.83
CA LYS A 75 -13.00 -5.22 0.25
C LYS A 75 -11.57 -4.84 -0.12
N PRO A 76 -11.26 -3.54 -0.27
CA PRO A 76 -9.88 -3.10 -0.42
C PRO A 76 -9.02 -3.62 0.72
N ILE A 77 -7.79 -4.03 0.41
CA ILE A 77 -6.79 -4.30 1.44
C ILE A 77 -6.35 -2.95 1.99
N VAL A 78 -6.55 -2.74 3.29
CA VAL A 78 -6.12 -1.54 4.00
C VAL A 78 -4.87 -1.89 4.79
N ILE A 79 -3.80 -1.12 4.56
CA ILE A 79 -2.58 -1.20 5.34
C ILE A 79 -2.59 0.02 6.26
N GLU A 80 -2.84 -0.22 7.54
CA GLU A 80 -2.85 0.80 8.57
C GLU A 80 -1.47 0.98 9.19
N ASP A 81 -1.33 1.98 10.05
CA ASP A 81 -0.17 2.12 10.90
C ASP A 81 -0.06 0.94 11.88
N LEU A 82 1.16 0.63 12.32
CA LEU A 82 1.38 -0.44 13.28
C LEU A 82 0.67 -0.16 14.60
N THR A 83 0.09 -1.19 15.19
CA THR A 83 -0.39 -1.10 16.57
C THR A 83 0.77 -0.83 17.53
N SER A 84 0.49 -0.29 18.72
CA SER A 84 1.54 -0.06 19.73
C SER A 84 2.33 -1.33 20.07
N LYS A 85 1.68 -2.50 20.04
CA LYS A 85 2.34 -3.80 20.26
C LYS A 85 3.28 -4.18 19.10
N GLU A 86 2.86 -3.97 17.86
CA GLU A 86 3.69 -4.23 16.68
C GLU A 86 4.85 -3.24 16.60
N ALA A 87 4.61 -1.96 16.85
CA ALA A 87 5.63 -0.93 16.93
C ALA A 87 6.65 -1.23 18.04
N PHE A 88 6.20 -1.67 19.22
CA PHE A 88 7.07 -2.13 20.31
C PHE A 88 7.92 -3.33 19.89
N THR A 89 7.30 -4.33 19.25
CA THR A 89 8.01 -5.51 18.77
C THR A 89 9.06 -5.15 17.73
N TYR A 90 8.76 -4.19 16.84
CA TYR A 90 9.70 -3.70 15.86
C TYR A 90 10.88 -2.96 16.52
N LEU A 91 10.61 -1.94 17.34
CA LEU A 91 11.66 -1.12 17.95
C LEU A 91 12.50 -1.89 18.98
N HIS A 92 11.84 -2.58 19.93
CA HIS A 92 12.55 -3.26 21.01
C HIS A 92 13.14 -4.59 20.55
N SER A 93 12.31 -5.47 19.99
CA SER A 93 12.74 -6.85 19.69
C SER A 93 13.53 -6.98 18.38
N LYS A 94 13.31 -6.10 17.39
CA LYS A 94 14.07 -6.15 16.12
C LYS A 94 15.24 -5.16 16.09
N LEU A 95 15.05 -3.92 16.56
CA LEU A 95 16.13 -2.92 16.55
C LEU A 95 16.98 -2.90 17.84
N GLY A 96 16.55 -3.58 18.91
CA GLY A 96 17.32 -3.68 20.15
C GLY A 96 17.26 -2.42 21.03
N ILE A 97 16.33 -1.51 20.76
CA ILE A 97 16.22 -0.23 21.48
C ILE A 97 15.71 -0.49 22.90
N GLU A 98 16.24 0.25 23.88
CA GLU A 98 15.81 0.13 25.28
C GLU A 98 14.30 0.32 25.42
N LYS A 99 13.67 -0.45 26.33
CA LYS A 99 12.22 -0.45 26.54
C LYS A 99 11.66 0.94 26.85
N LYS A 100 12.36 1.73 27.67
CA LYS A 100 11.93 3.09 28.04
C LYS A 100 11.88 4.00 26.81
N VAL A 101 12.96 4.02 26.03
CA VAL A 101 13.09 4.80 24.79
C VAL A 101 12.06 4.33 23.76
N THR A 102 11.86 3.03 23.62
CA THR A 102 10.85 2.45 22.72
C THR A 102 9.45 2.98 23.03
N ASN A 103 9.04 2.96 24.30
CA ASN A 103 7.71 3.46 24.69
C ASN A 103 7.56 4.96 24.41
N GLN A 104 8.61 5.76 24.61
CA GLN A 104 8.61 7.19 24.30
C GLN A 104 8.45 7.45 22.79
N LEU A 105 9.19 6.71 21.95
CA LEU A 105 9.07 6.81 20.49
C LEU A 105 7.66 6.47 20.02
N ILE A 106 7.05 5.39 20.54
CA ILE A 106 5.70 4.99 20.15
C ILE A 106 4.67 6.04 20.57
N GLN A 107 4.83 6.62 21.75
CA GLN A 107 3.94 7.67 22.24
C GLN A 107 4.00 8.93 21.35
N LEU A 108 5.17 9.25 20.82
CA LEU A 108 5.37 10.45 20.00
C LEU A 108 5.06 10.25 18.51
N LEU A 109 5.53 9.14 17.93
CA LEU A 109 5.46 8.86 16.50
C LEU A 109 4.24 8.03 16.10
N GLY A 110 3.59 7.38 17.08
CA GLY A 110 2.54 6.41 16.82
C GLY A 110 3.07 5.15 16.14
N GLY A 111 2.33 4.67 15.14
CA GLY A 111 2.57 3.40 14.45
C GLY A 111 3.23 3.50 13.08
N ARG A 112 3.63 4.70 12.65
CA ARG A 112 4.08 4.93 11.27
C ARG A 112 5.44 4.26 11.04
N ILE A 113 5.45 3.15 10.31
CA ILE A 113 6.66 2.32 10.14
C ILE A 113 7.86 3.09 9.55
N ARG A 114 7.62 4.05 8.65
CA ARG A 114 8.69 4.88 8.09
C ARG A 114 9.37 5.69 9.19
N ASP A 115 8.59 6.35 10.02
CA ASP A 115 9.09 7.24 11.06
C ASP A 115 9.73 6.41 12.19
N LEU A 116 9.09 5.30 12.59
CA LEU A 116 9.68 4.33 13.53
C LEU A 116 11.04 3.80 13.05
N LYS A 117 11.19 3.52 11.75
CA LYS A 117 12.45 3.07 11.16
C LYS A 117 13.51 4.18 11.18
N GLU A 118 13.13 5.39 10.79
CA GLU A 118 14.05 6.54 10.74
C GLU A 118 14.62 6.84 12.12
N TYR A 119 13.76 7.09 13.10
CA TYR A 119 14.20 7.43 14.46
C TYR A 119 14.81 6.25 15.21
N GLY A 120 14.32 5.02 14.97
CA GLY A 120 14.94 3.83 15.53
C GLY A 120 16.38 3.63 15.03
N ASN A 121 16.64 3.91 13.75
CA ASN A 121 18.00 3.88 13.21
C ASN A 121 18.88 5.01 13.75
N MET A 122 18.33 6.22 13.93
CA MET A 122 19.07 7.35 14.55
C MET A 122 19.57 6.97 15.95
N ILE A 123 18.71 6.40 16.80
CA ILE A 123 19.09 5.95 18.15
C ILE A 123 20.16 4.86 18.09
N ASN A 124 20.04 3.91 17.17
CA ASN A 124 21.08 2.88 16.98
C ASN A 124 22.41 3.44 16.49
N ARG A 125 22.44 4.63 15.89
CA ARG A 125 23.68 5.36 15.56
C ARG A 125 24.23 6.18 16.73
N GLY A 126 23.57 6.18 17.88
CA GLY A 126 23.94 6.95 19.06
C GLY A 126 23.48 8.41 19.02
N GLU A 127 22.59 8.77 18.10
CA GLU A 127 21.99 10.10 18.06
C GLU A 127 20.92 10.22 19.15
N THR A 128 20.91 11.34 19.87
CA THR A 128 19.91 11.64 20.90
C THR A 128 18.66 12.23 20.27
N PHE A 129 17.52 11.96 20.90
CA PHE A 129 16.20 12.44 20.49
C PHE A 129 15.87 13.82 21.12
N GLU A 130 16.88 14.57 21.57
CA GLU A 130 16.75 15.92 22.16
C GLU A 130 17.08 17.02 21.15
#